data_AF-A0A2I0JF08-F1
#
_entry.id   AF-A0A2I0JF08-F1
#
_cell.length_a   1.000
_cell.length_b   1.000
_cell.length_c   1.000
_cell.angle_alpha   90.00
_cell.angle_beta   90.00
_cell.angle_gamma   90.00
#
_symmetry.space_group_name_H-M   'P 1'
#
loop_
_entity.id
_entity.type
_entity.pdbx_description
1 polymer ?
#
loop_
_entity_poly.entity_id
_entity_poly.type
_entity_poly.pdbx_seq_one_letter_code
_entity_poly.pdbx_strand_id
1 'polypeptide(L)'
;MGFAIFRLLWKGNWFIQEKSCKILALILSARPKTENGLVNGEESSSKKKITTISDVLKGLVEWLCAQLKKPSHLSRAIPTAINCLSAVLKEPIVRSSFVQADGIKLLIPLISPASTQQSIQLLYETCLCVWLLSYYEPAIEFLATTGILPRLIDVVKSSTKEK
;
A
#
# COMPACT_ATOMS: atom_id res chain seq x y z
N MET A 1 -8.53 10.99 -15.59
CA MET A 1 -8.98 11.35 -14.23
C MET A 1 -7.93 11.02 -13.15
N GLY A 2 -7.33 9.83 -13.12
CA GLY A 2 -6.35 9.42 -12.09
C GLY A 2 -5.16 10.37 -11.90
N PHE A 3 -4.60 10.97 -12.97
CA PHE A 3 -3.47 11.91 -12.89
C PHE A 3 -3.77 13.20 -12.11
N ALA A 4 -4.98 13.75 -12.27
CA ALA A 4 -5.36 14.96 -11.56
C ALA A 4 -5.42 14.68 -10.04
N ILE A 5 -5.95 13.51 -9.66
CA ILE A 5 -6.02 13.06 -8.26
C ILE A 5 -4.62 12.77 -7.71
N PHE A 6 -3.75 12.14 -8.51
CA PHE A 6 -2.37 11.87 -8.12
C PHE A 6 -1.62 13.16 -7.75
N ARG A 7 -1.78 14.25 -8.51
CA ARG A 7 -1.18 15.56 -8.19
C ARG A 7 -1.67 16.16 -6.87
N LEU A 8 -2.89 15.80 -6.42
CA LEU A 8 -3.42 16.29 -5.15
C LEU A 8 -2.70 15.67 -3.94
N LEU A 9 -2.08 14.49 -4.10
CA LEU A 9 -1.31 13.85 -3.04
C LEU A 9 -0.10 14.68 -2.61
N TRP A 10 0.47 15.47 -3.52
CA TRP A 10 1.63 16.33 -3.20
C TRP A 10 1.28 17.75 -2.78
N LYS A 11 -0.01 18.05 -2.56
CA LYS A 11 -0.42 19.32 -1.96
C LYS A 11 -0.22 19.29 -0.44
N GLY A 12 0.15 20.41 0.18
CA GLY A 12 0.42 20.50 1.62
C GLY A 12 -0.78 20.37 2.57
N ASN A 13 -2.00 20.11 2.06
CA ASN A 13 -3.20 19.97 2.89
C ASN A 13 -3.48 18.49 3.18
N TRP A 14 -3.32 18.08 4.45
CA TRP A 14 -3.46 16.69 4.88
C TRP A 14 -4.84 16.08 4.60
N PHE A 15 -5.91 16.89 4.66
CA PHE A 15 -7.27 16.41 4.42
C PHE A 15 -7.50 16.11 2.93
N ILE A 16 -7.02 17.00 2.05
CA ILE A 16 -7.07 16.79 0.59
C ILE A 16 -6.25 15.54 0.23
N GLN A 17 -5.08 15.38 0.82
CA GLN A 17 -4.24 14.20 0.66
C GLN A 17 -4.98 12.91 1.07
N GLU A 18 -5.58 12.90 2.26
CA GLU A 18 -6.33 11.74 2.78
C GLU A 18 -7.43 11.31 1.79
N LYS A 19 -8.26 12.26 1.36
CA LYS A 19 -9.40 11.97 0.47
C LYS A 19 -8.93 11.55 -0.93
N SER A 20 -7.93 12.23 -1.47
CA SER A 20 -7.39 11.92 -2.79
C SER A 20 -6.74 10.53 -2.81
N CYS A 21 -6.02 10.16 -1.75
CA CYS A 21 -5.39 8.84 -1.64
C CYS A 21 -6.44 7.73 -1.62
N LYS A 22 -7.49 7.87 -0.80
CA LYS A 22 -8.57 6.87 -0.72
C LYS A 22 -9.29 6.69 -2.05
N ILE A 23 -9.65 7.79 -2.70
CA ILE A 23 -10.32 7.74 -4.02
C ILE A 23 -9.39 7.11 -5.05
N LEU A 24 -8.12 7.50 -5.08
CA LEU A 24 -7.16 6.95 -6.03
C LEU A 24 -6.95 5.45 -5.80
N ALA A 25 -6.74 5.00 -4.56
CA ALA A 25 -6.58 3.59 -4.23
C ALA A 25 -7.80 2.77 -4.67
N LEU A 26 -9.02 3.24 -4.39
CA LEU A 26 -10.26 2.59 -4.83
C LEU A 26 -10.37 2.50 -6.35
N ILE A 27 -10.09 3.60 -7.06
CA ILE A 27 -10.10 3.60 -8.53
C ILE A 27 -9.08 2.60 -9.06
N LEU A 28 -7.87 2.55 -8.50
CA LEU A 28 -6.80 1.66 -8.95
C LEU A 28 -7.15 0.19 -8.67
N SER A 29 -7.77 -0.12 -7.53
CA SER A 29 -8.12 -1.49 -7.11
C SER A 29 -9.38 -2.05 -7.77
N ALA A 30 -10.31 -1.19 -8.20
CA ALA A 30 -11.57 -1.60 -8.82
C ALA A 30 -11.47 -1.79 -10.34
N ARG A 31 -10.29 -1.61 -10.95
CA ARG A 31 -10.15 -1.75 -12.40
C ARG A 31 -10.28 -3.20 -12.84
N PRO A 32 -10.89 -3.45 -14.01
CA PRO A 32 -10.84 -4.76 -14.63
C PRO A 32 -9.38 -5.12 -14.90
N LYS A 33 -8.95 -6.26 -14.38
CA LYS A 33 -7.64 -6.83 -14.68
C LYS A 33 -7.75 -7.40 -16.08
N THR A 34 -7.21 -6.70 -17.07
CA THR A 34 -6.99 -7.33 -18.37
C THR A 34 -6.01 -8.46 -18.11
N GLU A 35 -6.48 -9.70 -18.16
CA GLU A 35 -5.57 -10.85 -18.20
C GLU A 35 -4.62 -10.61 -19.37
N ASN A 36 -3.31 -10.58 -19.08
CA ASN A 36 -2.29 -10.69 -20.11
C ASN A 36 -2.37 -12.12 -20.70
N GLY A 37 -3.44 -12.41 -21.44
CA GLY A 37 -3.46 -13.47 -22.43
C GLY A 37 -2.82 -12.94 -23.69
N LEU A 38 -1.90 -13.72 -24.27
CA LEU A 38 -1.33 -13.46 -25.59
C LEU A 38 -2.42 -13.01 -26.58
N VAL A 39 -2.35 -11.77 -27.06
CA VAL A 39 -2.91 -11.42 -28.36
C VAL A 39 -1.91 -10.53 -29.08
N ASN A 40 -1.22 -11.15 -30.03
CA ASN A 40 -0.43 -10.49 -31.05
C ASN A 40 -1.37 -9.66 -31.92
N GLY A 41 -1.06 -8.40 -32.15
CA GLY A 41 -1.89 -7.48 -32.93
C GLY A 41 -1.35 -6.07 -32.86
N GLU A 42 -0.47 -5.75 -33.79
CA GLU A 42 0.08 -4.42 -34.03
C GLU A 42 -1.05 -3.39 -34.20
N GLU A 43 -1.01 -2.28 -33.46
CA GLU A 43 -1.47 -1.01 -34.01
C GLU A 43 -0.75 0.17 -33.37
N SER A 44 0.16 0.73 -34.17
CA SER A 44 0.90 1.94 -33.90
C SER A 44 -0.04 3.14 -33.94
N SER A 45 -0.25 3.81 -32.81
CA SER A 45 -0.74 5.18 -32.80
C SER A 45 0.03 6.02 -31.77
N SER A 46 1.10 6.64 -32.29
CA SER A 46 1.86 7.69 -31.63
C SER A 46 0.97 8.89 -31.29
N LYS A 47 0.46 8.92 -30.07
CA LYS A 47 0.17 10.15 -29.32
C LYS A 47 0.71 9.93 -27.92
N LYS A 48 1.49 10.89 -27.40
CA LYS A 48 2.05 10.97 -26.04
C LYS A 48 0.97 10.71 -24.97
N LYS A 49 0.58 9.46 -24.77
CA LYS A 49 -0.51 9.04 -23.89
C LYS A 49 0.05 8.91 -22.47
N ILE A 50 0.43 10.07 -21.93
CA ILE A 50 0.47 10.44 -20.51
C ILE A 50 0.72 9.21 -19.60
N THR A 51 2.00 8.99 -19.24
CA THR A 51 2.53 8.25 -18.07
C THR A 51 1.64 7.07 -17.60
N THR A 52 2.09 5.85 -17.80
CA THR A 52 1.30 4.62 -17.69
C THR A 52 0.65 4.42 -16.31
N ILE A 53 -0.37 3.56 -16.24
CA ILE A 53 -0.98 3.14 -14.96
C ILE A 53 0.07 2.63 -13.96
N SER A 54 1.09 1.94 -14.46
CA SER A 54 2.26 1.50 -13.70
C SER A 54 2.95 2.67 -12.99
N ASP A 55 3.12 3.80 -13.68
CA ASP A 55 3.78 4.98 -13.13
C ASP A 55 2.94 5.63 -12.02
N VAL A 56 1.61 5.62 -12.16
CA VAL A 56 0.69 6.08 -11.10
C VAL A 56 0.78 5.16 -9.88
N LEU A 57 0.85 3.84 -10.07
CA LEU A 57 0.99 2.88 -8.96
C LEU A 57 2.32 3.05 -8.24
N LYS A 58 3.43 3.20 -8.97
CA LYS A 58 4.76 3.48 -8.41
C LYS A 58 4.78 4.77 -7.61
N GLY A 59 4.27 5.86 -8.18
CA GLY A 59 4.19 7.15 -7.50
C GLY A 59 3.28 7.11 -6.27
N LEU A 60 2.20 6.32 -6.30
CA LEU A 60 1.37 6.11 -5.12
C LEU A 60 2.13 5.38 -4.03
N VAL A 61 2.87 4.31 -4.36
CA VAL A 61 3.72 3.59 -3.40
C VAL A 61 4.75 4.52 -2.77
N GLU A 62 5.44 5.34 -3.56
CA GLU A 62 6.37 6.36 -3.07
C GLU A 62 5.68 7.30 -2.08
N TRP A 63 4.49 7.79 -2.42
CA TRP A 63 3.70 8.65 -1.55
C TRP A 63 3.32 7.98 -0.22
N LEU A 64 2.84 6.73 -0.28
CA LEU A 64 2.47 5.96 0.91
C LEU A 64 3.69 5.75 1.82
N CYS A 65 4.84 5.37 1.25
CA CYS A 65 6.08 5.24 2.00
C CYS A 65 6.52 6.58 2.65
N ALA A 66 6.34 7.70 1.95
CA ALA A 66 6.62 9.02 2.52
C ALA A 66 5.73 9.33 3.73
N GLN A 67 4.43 8.99 3.67
CA GLN A 67 3.52 9.17 4.81
C GLN A 67 3.83 8.26 6.00
N LEU A 68 4.30 7.03 5.75
CA LEU A 68 4.72 6.11 6.80
C LEU A 68 6.02 6.56 7.49
N LYS A 69 6.93 7.21 6.75
CA LYS A 69 8.19 7.77 7.29
C LYS A 69 7.97 9.12 8.00
N LYS A 70 7.22 10.02 7.38
CA LYS A 70 6.94 11.38 7.86
C LYS A 70 5.48 11.73 7.59
N PRO A 71 4.57 11.38 8.52
CA PRO A 71 3.14 11.58 8.32
C PRO A 71 2.80 13.07 8.21
N SER A 72 1.94 13.42 7.26
CA SER A 72 1.40 14.79 7.13
C SER A 72 0.43 15.15 8.27
N HIS A 73 -0.11 14.15 8.96
CA HIS A 73 -0.93 14.30 10.15
C HIS A 73 -0.70 13.13 11.12
N LEU A 74 -0.46 13.46 12.40
CA LEU A 74 0.02 12.52 13.43
C LEU A 74 -0.88 11.28 13.61
N SER A 75 -2.21 11.45 13.58
CA SER A 75 -3.16 10.36 13.85
C SER A 75 -3.91 9.81 12.63
N ARG A 76 -3.75 10.43 11.45
CA ARG A 76 -4.61 10.16 10.27
C ARG A 76 -3.84 9.65 9.07
N ALA A 77 -2.61 10.11 8.89
CA ALA A 77 -1.81 9.77 7.71
C ALA A 77 -1.43 8.29 7.70
N ILE A 78 -0.94 7.74 8.82
CA ILE A 78 -0.53 6.32 8.91
C ILE A 78 -1.73 5.38 8.67
N PRO A 79 -2.88 5.50 9.38
CA PRO A 79 -4.04 4.64 9.09
C PRO A 79 -4.55 4.75 7.66
N THR A 80 -4.51 5.96 7.08
CA THR A 80 -4.89 6.16 5.68
C THR A 80 -3.92 5.47 4.73
N ALA A 81 -2.62 5.61 4.96
CA ALA A 81 -1.59 5.00 4.14
C ALA A 81 -1.68 3.48 4.17
N ILE A 82 -1.83 2.89 5.36
CA ILE A 82 -1.97 1.44 5.52
C ILE A 82 -3.25 0.92 4.86
N ASN A 83 -4.39 1.58 5.07
CA ASN A 83 -5.66 1.17 4.42
C ASN A 83 -5.61 1.30 2.88
N CYS A 84 -4.96 2.35 2.36
CA CYS A 84 -4.80 2.49 0.90
C CYS A 84 -3.80 1.46 0.35
N LEU A 85 -2.73 1.18 1.10
CA LEU A 85 -1.72 0.18 0.75
C LEU A 85 -2.33 -1.22 0.69
N SER A 86 -3.15 -1.62 1.67
CA SER A 86 -3.82 -2.93 1.67
C SER A 86 -4.75 -3.12 0.47
N ALA A 87 -5.38 -2.05 0.00
CA ALA A 87 -6.21 -2.08 -1.21
C ALA A 87 -5.41 -2.31 -2.51
N VAL A 88 -4.21 -1.73 -2.62
CA VAL A 88 -3.41 -1.75 -3.86
C VAL A 88 -2.33 -2.83 -3.89
N LEU A 89 -1.95 -3.44 -2.76
CA LEU A 89 -0.97 -4.54 -2.68
C LEU A 89 -1.38 -5.80 -3.44
N LYS A 90 -2.64 -5.91 -3.88
CA LYS A 90 -3.12 -6.96 -4.78
C LYS A 90 -2.49 -6.88 -6.18
N GLU A 91 -1.92 -5.72 -6.54
CA GLU A 91 -1.24 -5.51 -7.81
C GLU A 91 0.23 -5.93 -7.73
N PRO A 92 0.73 -6.82 -8.63
CA PRO A 92 2.12 -7.29 -8.60
C PRO A 92 3.15 -6.15 -8.61
N ILE A 93 2.89 -5.10 -9.39
CA ILE A 93 3.79 -3.95 -9.49
C ILE A 93 3.90 -3.15 -8.20
N VAL A 94 2.82 -3.09 -7.41
CA VAL A 94 2.81 -2.43 -6.11
C VAL A 94 3.69 -3.21 -5.14
N ARG A 95 3.57 -4.54 -5.10
CA ARG A 95 4.42 -5.39 -4.25
C ARG A 95 5.89 -5.17 -4.56
N SER A 96 6.28 -5.29 -5.82
CA SER A 96 7.67 -5.07 -6.26
C SER A 96 8.18 -3.66 -5.89
N SER A 97 7.40 -2.61 -6.19
CA SER A 97 7.78 -1.23 -5.90
C SER A 97 7.89 -0.96 -4.40
N PHE A 98 7.03 -1.57 -3.58
CA PHE A 98 7.03 -1.41 -2.13
C PHE A 98 8.27 -2.06 -1.50
N VAL A 99 8.69 -3.24 -1.97
CA VAL A 99 9.94 -3.88 -1.54
C VAL A 99 11.14 -3.02 -1.93
N GLN A 100 11.19 -2.54 -3.17
CA GLN A 100 12.28 -1.67 -3.66
C GLN A 100 12.40 -0.35 -2.89
N ALA A 101 11.29 0.17 -2.37
CA ALA A 101 11.26 1.39 -1.57
C ALA A 101 11.60 1.18 -0.07
N ASP A 102 12.11 0.00 0.30
CA ASP A 102 12.33 -0.42 1.70
C ASP A 102 11.04 -0.36 2.54
N GLY A 103 9.88 -0.48 1.90
CA GLY A 103 8.58 -0.25 2.53
C GLY A 103 8.26 -1.25 3.64
N ILE A 104 8.74 -2.50 3.53
CA ILE A 104 8.47 -3.55 4.52
C ILE A 104 8.98 -3.15 5.91
N LYS A 105 10.15 -2.49 6.00
CA LYS A 105 10.73 -2.00 7.26
C LYS A 105 9.77 -1.04 7.99
N LEU A 106 8.93 -0.32 7.24
CA LEU A 106 7.98 0.65 7.77
C LEU A 106 6.75 -0.01 8.41
N LEU A 107 6.45 -1.27 8.08
CA LEU A 107 5.34 -2.01 8.66
C LEU A 107 5.68 -2.60 10.04
N ILE A 108 6.96 -2.96 10.27
CA ILE A 108 7.39 -3.68 11.47
C ILE A 108 7.02 -2.95 12.78
N PRO A 109 7.23 -1.62 12.92
CA PRO A 109 6.87 -0.91 14.14
C PRO A 109 5.36 -0.83 14.40
N LEU A 110 4.53 -1.03 13.37
CA LEU A 110 3.07 -0.97 13.46
C LEU A 110 2.46 -2.30 13.93
N ILE A 111 3.27 -3.37 14.00
CA ILE A 111 2.87 -4.68 14.51
C ILE A 111 3.20 -4.73 16.00
N SER A 112 2.21 -4.37 16.81
CA SER A 112 2.26 -4.41 18.26
C SER A 112 0.85 -4.66 18.81
N PRO A 113 0.72 -5.27 20.00
CA PRO A 113 -0.56 -5.40 20.69
C PRO A 113 -1.34 -4.08 20.75
N ALA A 114 -2.64 -4.14 20.50
CA ALA A 114 -3.51 -2.98 20.38
C ALA A 114 -4.76 -3.14 21.25
N SER A 115 -5.12 -2.08 21.99
CA SER A 115 -6.26 -2.11 22.92
C SER A 115 -7.43 -1.21 22.51
N THR A 116 -7.19 -0.20 21.66
CA THR A 116 -8.25 0.68 21.16
C THR A 116 -8.79 0.18 19.82
N GLN A 117 -10.06 0.48 19.51
CA GLN A 117 -10.66 0.10 18.22
C GLN A 117 -9.87 0.63 17.01
N GLN A 118 -9.37 1.88 17.09
CA GLN A 118 -8.58 2.48 16.02
C GLN A 118 -7.23 1.76 15.83
N SER A 119 -6.52 1.47 16.93
CA SER A 119 -5.26 0.73 16.87
C SER A 119 -5.46 -0.72 16.40
N ILE A 120 -6.58 -1.35 16.76
CA ILE A 120 -6.93 -2.71 16.29
C ILE A 120 -7.17 -2.69 14.78
N GLN A 121 -7.89 -1.70 14.24
CA GLN A 121 -8.08 -1.59 12.79
C GLN A 121 -6.75 -1.37 12.06
N LEU A 122 -5.89 -0.50 12.60
CA LEU A 122 -4.56 -0.27 12.03
C LEU A 122 -3.72 -1.55 12.02
N LEU A 123 -3.73 -2.29 13.14
CA LEU A 123 -3.03 -3.56 13.28
C LEU A 123 -3.55 -4.60 12.27
N TYR A 124 -4.87 -4.75 12.17
CA TYR A 124 -5.51 -5.65 11.21
C TYR A 124 -5.07 -5.36 9.76
N GLU A 125 -5.15 -4.10 9.35
CA GLU A 125 -4.77 -3.69 7.99
C GLU A 125 -3.25 -3.83 7.75
N THR A 126 -2.43 -3.64 8.79
CA THR A 126 -0.99 -3.88 8.72
C THR A 126 -0.68 -5.36 8.53
N CYS A 127 -1.34 -6.24 9.31
CA CYS A 127 -1.25 -7.70 9.16
C CYS A 127 -1.74 -8.13 7.77
N LEU A 128 -2.81 -7.52 7.25
CA LEU A 128 -3.29 -7.77 5.90
C LEU A 128 -2.25 -7.39 4.84
N CYS A 129 -1.54 -6.27 5.01
CA CYS A 129 -0.43 -5.90 4.12
C CYS A 129 0.68 -6.97 4.16
N VAL A 130 1.07 -7.44 5.34
CA VAL A 130 2.08 -8.50 5.52
C VAL A 130 1.63 -9.80 4.83
N TRP A 131 0.36 -10.20 5.00
CA TRP A 131 -0.21 -11.38 4.36
C TRP A 131 -0.21 -11.26 2.83
N LEU A 132 -0.58 -10.10 2.27
CA LEU A 132 -0.53 -9.89 0.81
C LEU A 132 0.92 -9.94 0.27
N LEU A 133 1.88 -9.49 1.07
CA LEU A 133 3.31 -9.51 0.75
C LEU A 133 3.90 -10.92 0.84
N SER A 134 3.38 -11.81 1.70
CA SER A 134 3.86 -13.20 1.79
C SER A 134 3.58 -14.04 0.54
N TYR A 135 2.87 -13.49 -0.45
CA TYR A 135 2.70 -14.09 -1.78
C TYR A 135 3.71 -13.56 -2.82
N TYR A 136 4.78 -12.89 -2.38
CA TYR A 136 5.83 -12.34 -3.24
C TYR A 136 7.21 -12.67 -2.68
N GLU A 137 7.96 -13.54 -3.36
CA GLU A 137 9.21 -14.13 -2.86
C GLU A 137 10.22 -13.10 -2.29
N PRO A 138 10.53 -11.99 -2.99
CA PRO A 138 11.47 -11.00 -2.46
C PRO A 138 10.99 -10.33 -1.16
N ALA A 139 9.68 -10.24 -0.95
CA ALA A 139 9.13 -9.75 0.31
C ALA A 139 9.29 -10.78 1.43
N ILE A 140 9.16 -12.08 1.16
CA ILE A 140 9.34 -13.15 2.14
C ILE A 140 10.79 -13.17 2.64
N GLU A 141 11.75 -13.17 1.72
CA GLU A 141 13.18 -13.12 2.05
C GLU A 141 13.49 -11.91 2.94
N PHE A 142 12.94 -10.74 2.57
CA PHE A 142 13.11 -9.54 3.36
C PHE A 142 12.45 -9.68 4.75
N LEU A 143 11.20 -10.12 4.83
CA LEU A 143 10.46 -10.31 6.08
C LEU A 143 11.19 -11.23 7.06
N ALA A 144 11.81 -12.31 6.57
CA ALA A 144 12.60 -13.24 7.38
C ALA A 144 13.76 -12.54 8.14
N THR A 145 14.31 -11.46 7.59
CA THR A 145 15.42 -10.70 8.22
C THR A 145 14.96 -9.67 9.25
N THR A 146 13.66 -9.37 9.35
CA THR A 146 13.15 -8.22 10.12
C THR A 146 12.76 -8.54 11.56
N GLY A 147 12.74 -9.82 11.95
CA GLY A 147 12.20 -10.24 13.25
C GLY A 147 10.69 -9.98 13.39
N ILE A 148 9.94 -10.01 12.28
CA ILE A 148 8.49 -9.83 12.27
C ILE A 148 7.74 -10.95 13.02
N LEU A 149 8.26 -12.18 12.97
CA LEU A 149 7.57 -13.36 13.50
C LEU A 149 7.34 -13.28 15.04
N PRO A 150 8.33 -12.91 15.87
CA PRO A 150 8.09 -12.65 17.30
C PRO A 150 6.97 -11.63 17.55
N ARG A 151 6.92 -10.53 16.79
CA ARG A 151 5.88 -9.49 16.95
C ARG A 151 4.49 -10.01 16.63
N LEU A 152 4.37 -10.82 15.57
CA LEU A 152 3.10 -11.47 15.21
C LEU A 152 2.65 -12.46 16.30
N ILE A 153 3.59 -13.22 16.89
CA ILE A 153 3.28 -14.12 18.00
C ILE A 153 2.74 -13.35 19.21
N ASP A 154 3.37 -12.23 19.56
CA ASP A 154 2.92 -11.38 20.69
C ASP A 154 1.52 -10.80 20.45
N VAL A 155 1.24 -10.37 19.21
CA VAL A 155 -0.09 -9.92 18.80
C VAL A 155 -1.13 -11.05 18.96
N VAL A 156 -0.84 -12.25 18.47
CA VAL A 156 -1.77 -13.39 18.55
C VAL A 156 -2.06 -13.77 20.01
N LYS A 157 -1.04 -13.77 20.88
CA LYS A 157 -1.21 -14.08 22.32
C LYS A 157 -2.09 -13.07 23.06
N SER A 158 -2.05 -11.81 22.64
CA SER A 158 -2.76 -10.70 23.30
C SER A 158 -4.11 -10.38 22.65
N SER A 159 -4.38 -10.90 21.46
CA SER A 159 -5.61 -10.63 20.73
C SER A 159 -6.79 -11.34 21.37
N THR A 160 -7.83 -10.56 21.70
CA THR A 160 -9.14 -11.07 22.13
C THR A 160 -10.12 -11.21 20.96
N LYS A 161 -9.71 -10.81 19.75
CA LYS A 161 -10.50 -10.94 18.51
C LYS A 161 -9.87 -11.98 17.60
N GLU A 162 -10.72 -12.80 16.98
CA GLU A 162 -10.31 -13.83 16.02
C GLU A 162 -9.91 -13.28 14.64
N LYS A 163 -10.34 -12.05 14.33
CA LYS A 163 -9.91 -11.30 13.14
C LYS A 163 -8.70 -10.44 13.46
#